data_AF-A0A661XV91-F1
#
_entry.id   AF-A0A661XV91-F1
#
_cell.length_a   1.000
_cell.length_b   1.000
_cell.length_c   1.000
_cell.angle_alpha   90.00
_cell.angle_beta   90.00
_cell.angle_gamma   90.00
#
_symmetry.space_group_name_H-M   'P 1'
#
loop_
_entity.id
_entity.type
_entity.pdbx_description
1 polymer ?
#
loop_
_entity_poly.entity_id
_entity_poly.type
_entity_poly.pdbx_seq_one_letter_code
_entity_poly.pdbx_strand_id
1 'polypeptide(L)'
;MEQTTDIHIELAKVQEEIQSYLGLSNGSLVFNFSMVDGKHKLDLITINPRHNQSFLFHTATSYEKLDALKMMLKYVKYYREKDSPYTIQWTVKGEKELHTSYFRASNVYEALDKLYYGRDMNNITVFSVVLNPMT
;
A
#
# COMPACT_ATOMS: atom_id res chain seq x y z
N MET A 1 8.00 26.89 18.39
CA MET A 1 6.81 26.09 18.77
C MET A 1 5.70 26.18 17.72
N GLU A 2 5.47 27.33 17.07
CA GLU A 2 4.48 27.46 15.98
C GLU A 2 4.76 26.56 14.76
N GLN A 3 6.00 26.56 14.24
CA GLN A 3 6.36 25.79 13.03
C GLN A 3 6.11 24.27 13.14
N THR A 4 6.30 23.68 14.32
CA THR A 4 6.08 22.24 14.52
C THR A 4 4.58 21.90 14.49
N THR A 5 3.74 22.77 15.05
CA THR A 5 2.28 22.62 15.05
C THR A 5 1.71 22.71 13.64
N ASP A 6 2.20 23.65 12.83
CA ASP A 6 1.77 23.81 11.43
C ASP A 6 2.06 22.56 10.59
N ILE A 7 3.24 21.95 10.76
CA ILE A 7 3.62 20.72 10.05
C ILE A 7 2.71 19.56 10.44
N HIS A 8 2.36 19.42 11.73
CA HIS A 8 1.44 18.37 12.18
C HIS A 8 0.04 18.54 11.58
N ILE A 9 -0.45 19.78 11.48
CA ILE A 9 -1.73 20.08 10.83
C ILE A 9 -1.67 19.73 9.34
N GLU A 10 -0.59 20.08 8.64
CA GLU A 10 -0.44 19.78 7.21
C GLU A 10 -0.38 18.27 6.95
N LEU A 11 0.38 17.51 7.77
CA LEU A 11 0.42 16.05 7.68
C LEU A 11 -0.98 15.43 7.84
N ALA A 12 -1.74 15.88 8.85
CA ALA A 12 -3.09 15.39 9.09
C ALA A 12 -4.03 15.64 7.90
N LYS A 13 -3.97 16.85 7.32
CA LYS A 13 -4.77 17.22 6.13
C LYS A 13 -4.47 16.31 4.93
N VAL A 14 -3.19 16.06 4.66
CA VAL A 14 -2.81 15.21 3.52
C VAL A 14 -3.19 13.74 3.77
N GLN A 15 -3.10 13.24 5.00
CA GLN A 15 -3.56 11.89 5.34
C GLN A 15 -5.08 11.72 5.14
N GLU A 16 -5.87 12.71 5.55
CA GLU A 16 -7.32 12.75 5.34
C GLU A 16 -7.67 12.78 3.85
N GLU A 17 -6.95 13.57 3.06
CA GLU A 17 -7.14 13.61 1.61
C GLU A 17 -6.84 12.24 0.97
N ILE A 18 -5.76 11.58 1.36
CA ILE A 18 -5.42 10.22 0.90
C ILE A 18 -6.55 9.23 1.23
N GLN A 19 -7.07 9.26 2.46
CA GLN A 19 -8.18 8.40 2.88
C GLN A 19 -9.43 8.63 2.03
N SER A 20 -9.76 9.90 1.77
CA SER A 20 -10.89 10.30 0.94
C SER A 20 -10.79 9.74 -0.48
N TYR A 21 -9.63 9.87 -1.14
CA TYR A 21 -9.44 9.34 -2.50
C TYR A 21 -9.55 7.82 -2.60
N LEU A 22 -9.15 7.09 -1.56
CA LEU A 22 -9.23 5.63 -1.55
C LEU A 22 -10.64 5.11 -1.22
N GLY A 23 -11.52 5.94 -0.65
CA GLY A 23 -12.88 5.56 -0.28
C GLY A 23 -12.94 4.42 0.75
N LEU A 24 -11.88 4.25 1.53
CA LEU A 24 -11.78 3.20 2.55
C LEU A 24 -12.39 3.67 3.87
N SER A 25 -13.02 2.76 4.61
CA SER A 25 -13.51 3.05 5.96
C SER A 25 -12.37 3.38 6.93
N ASN A 26 -12.65 4.22 7.92
CA ASN A 26 -11.72 4.52 9.01
C ASN A 26 -11.18 3.22 9.63
N GLY A 27 -9.84 3.13 9.76
CA GLY A 27 -9.14 1.96 10.30
C GLY A 27 -8.67 0.94 9.26
N SER A 28 -9.10 1.05 7.99
CA SER A 28 -8.66 0.14 6.91
C SER A 28 -7.38 0.60 6.20
N LEU A 29 -6.74 1.66 6.69
CA LEU A 29 -5.55 2.28 6.12
C LEU A 29 -4.54 2.63 7.21
N VAL A 30 -3.30 2.19 7.05
CA VAL A 30 -2.19 2.44 7.98
C VAL A 30 -1.05 3.17 7.25
N PHE A 31 -0.60 4.27 7.85
CA PHE A 31 0.57 5.03 7.40
C PHE A 31 1.77 4.62 8.24
N ASN A 32 2.65 3.78 7.69
CA ASN A 32 3.84 3.33 8.39
C ASN A 32 5.05 4.17 7.95
N PHE A 33 5.53 5.04 8.83
CA PHE A 33 6.73 5.82 8.59
C PHE A 33 7.95 5.15 9.21
N SER A 34 9.03 5.04 8.43
CA SER A 34 10.33 4.52 8.88
C SER A 34 11.47 5.35 8.29
N MET A 35 12.69 5.14 8.80
CA MET A 35 13.91 5.73 8.24
C MET A 35 14.71 4.64 7.54
N VAL A 36 15.07 4.87 6.27
CA VAL A 36 15.89 3.96 5.46
C VAL A 36 16.90 4.81 4.69
N ASP A 37 18.19 4.52 4.81
CA ASP A 37 19.28 5.22 4.13
C ASP A 37 19.22 6.76 4.26
N GLY A 38 18.89 7.25 5.46
CA GLY A 38 18.76 8.68 5.75
C GLY A 38 17.53 9.36 5.15
N LYS A 39 16.60 8.60 4.58
CA LYS A 39 15.34 9.09 4.01
C LYS A 39 14.14 8.61 4.83
N HIS A 40 13.10 9.43 4.87
CA HIS A 40 11.78 9.03 5.35
C HIS A 40 11.10 8.14 4.32
N LYS A 41 10.84 6.90 4.70
CA LYS A 41 10.04 5.93 3.94
C LYS A 41 8.63 5.90 4.51
N LEU A 42 7.63 6.04 3.65
CA LEU A 42 6.22 5.85 3.94
C LEU A 42 5.71 4.61 3.21
N ASP A 43 5.38 3.57 3.97
CA ASP A 43 4.62 2.43 3.47
C ASP A 43 3.13 2.68 3.78
N LEU A 44 2.32 2.77 2.73
CA LEU A 44 0.86 2.85 2.86
C LEU A 44 0.29 1.43 2.80
N ILE A 45 -0.40 1.02 3.85
CA ILE A 45 -0.87 -0.36 4.02
C ILE A 45 -2.40 -0.35 4.07
N THR A 46 -3.04 -1.19 3.27
CA THR A 46 -4.49 -1.41 3.33
C THR A 46 -4.79 -2.66 4.14
N ILE A 47 -5.87 -2.63 4.90
CA ILE A 47 -6.34 -3.77 5.71
C ILE A 47 -7.70 -4.18 5.17
N ASN A 48 -7.85 -5.47 4.86
CA ASN A 48 -9.14 -6.06 4.60
C ASN A 48 -9.74 -6.56 5.92
N PRO A 49 -10.76 -5.87 6.48
CA PRO A 49 -11.31 -6.20 7.80
C PRO A 49 -12.02 -7.56 7.84
N ARG A 50 -12.43 -8.11 6.69
CA ARG A 50 -13.14 -9.41 6.64
C ARG A 50 -12.21 -10.60 6.85
N HIS A 51 -10.99 -10.52 6.31
CA HIS A 51 -10.03 -11.62 6.35
C HIS A 51 -8.84 -11.34 7.27
N ASN A 52 -8.83 -10.17 7.93
CA ASN A 52 -7.73 -9.68 8.75
C ASN A 52 -6.36 -9.73 8.02
N GLN A 53 -6.40 -9.51 6.70
CA GLN A 53 -5.21 -9.49 5.85
C GLN A 53 -4.84 -8.06 5.54
N SER A 54 -3.55 -7.74 5.67
CA SER A 54 -2.98 -6.46 5.27
C SER A 54 -2.12 -6.62 4.02
N PHE A 55 -2.05 -5.58 3.20
CA PHE A 55 -1.21 -5.55 2.01
C PHE A 55 -0.58 -4.19 1.85
N LEU A 56 0.63 -4.16 1.30
CA LEU A 56 1.22 -2.90 0.87
C LEU A 56 0.40 -2.36 -0.31
N PHE A 57 -0.04 -1.12 -0.18
CA PHE A 57 -0.63 -0.37 -1.27
C PHE A 57 0.47 0.24 -2.15
N HIS A 58 1.38 0.98 -1.52
CA HIS A 58 2.53 1.61 -2.17
C HIS A 58 3.57 2.07 -1.15
N THR A 59 4.80 2.30 -1.62
CA THR A 59 5.89 2.88 -0.84
C THR A 59 6.32 4.21 -1.48
N ALA A 60 6.43 5.26 -0.68
CA ALA A 60 7.05 6.52 -1.07
C ALA A 60 8.30 6.77 -0.19
N THR A 61 9.32 7.40 -0.74
CA THR A 61 10.54 7.71 0.01
C THR A 61 11.03 9.12 -0.36
N SER A 62 11.32 9.94 0.65
CA SER A 62 11.83 11.30 0.49
C SER A 62 12.77 11.67 1.65
N TYR A 63 13.56 12.73 1.49
CA TYR A 63 14.36 13.30 2.58
C TYR A 63 13.50 13.98 3.65
N GLU A 64 12.28 14.38 3.32
CA GLU A 64 11.32 14.97 4.25
C GLU A 64 10.07 14.12 4.41
N LYS A 65 9.55 14.03 5.65
CA LYS A 65 8.37 13.25 5.97
C LYS A 65 7.12 13.74 5.21
N LEU A 66 6.95 15.06 5.12
CA LEU A 66 5.83 15.69 4.43
C LEU A 66 5.88 15.43 2.92
N ASP A 67 7.07 15.45 2.32
CA ASP A 67 7.25 15.15 0.91
C ASP A 67 6.94 13.70 0.57
N ALA A 68 7.36 12.74 1.41
CA ALA A 68 7.00 11.34 1.24
C ALA A 68 5.47 11.16 1.22
N LEU A 69 4.76 11.91 2.07
CA LEU A 69 3.30 11.90 2.14
C LEU A 69 2.66 12.59 0.92
N LYS A 70 3.19 13.72 0.45
CA LYS A 70 2.73 14.39 -0.79
C LYS A 70 2.95 13.52 -2.03
N MET A 71 4.07 12.79 -2.09
CA MET A 71 4.33 11.78 -3.13
C MET A 71 3.28 10.66 -3.08
N MET A 72 2.93 10.19 -1.89
CA MET A 72 1.88 9.18 -1.72
C MET A 72 0.51 9.69 -2.19
N LEU A 73 0.14 10.92 -1.84
CA LEU A 73 -1.10 11.54 -2.32
C LEU A 73 -1.12 11.63 -3.86
N LYS A 74 0.00 12.03 -4.47
CA LYS A 74 0.13 12.04 -5.93
C LYS A 74 -0.05 10.64 -6.51
N TYR A 75 0.55 9.62 -5.92
CA TYR A 75 0.35 8.24 -6.38
C TYR A 75 -1.13 7.83 -6.28
N VAL A 76 -1.77 8.03 -5.13
CA VAL A 76 -3.18 7.70 -4.88
C VAL A 76 -4.13 8.37 -5.89
N LYS A 77 -3.82 9.58 -6.36
CA LYS A 77 -4.61 10.28 -7.39
C LYS A 77 -4.52 9.66 -8.78
N TYR A 78 -3.38 9.08 -9.15
CA TYR A 78 -3.07 8.68 -10.53
C TYR A 78 -2.72 7.20 -10.72
N TYR A 79 -2.71 6.37 -9.67
CA TYR A 79 -2.26 4.98 -9.76
C TYR A 79 -3.09 4.15 -10.75
N ARG A 80 -4.38 4.46 -10.94
CA ARG A 80 -5.25 3.73 -11.88
C ARG A 80 -4.85 3.89 -13.34
N GLU A 81 -4.18 4.98 -13.69
CA GLU A 81 -3.69 5.27 -15.05
C GLU A 81 -2.31 4.64 -15.30
N LYS A 82 -1.51 4.50 -14.24
CA LYS A 82 -0.11 4.05 -14.34
C LYS A 82 0.07 2.57 -14.12
N ASP A 83 -0.73 2.00 -13.23
CA ASP A 83 -0.53 0.66 -12.73
C ASP A 83 -1.55 -0.31 -13.31
N SER A 84 -1.03 -1.42 -13.78
CA SER A 84 -1.85 -2.49 -14.31
C SER A 84 -2.54 -3.27 -13.19
N PRO A 85 -3.78 -3.72 -13.39
CA PRO A 85 -4.50 -4.55 -12.45
C PRO A 85 -3.99 -6.00 -12.51
N TYR A 86 -3.67 -6.58 -11.36
CA TYR A 86 -3.30 -7.98 -11.19
C TYR A 86 -4.29 -8.70 -10.26
N THR A 87 -4.64 -9.92 -10.62
CA THR A 87 -5.34 -10.87 -9.75
C THR A 87 -4.36 -11.95 -9.33
N ILE A 88 -4.19 -12.17 -8.03
CA ILE A 88 -3.30 -13.19 -7.49
C ILE A 88 -4.10 -14.18 -6.65
N GLN A 89 -3.94 -15.46 -6.95
CA GLN A 89 -4.47 -16.55 -6.13
C GLN A 89 -3.36 -17.18 -5.30
N TRP A 90 -3.57 -17.27 -3.99
CA TRP A 90 -2.54 -17.69 -3.05
C TRP A 90 -3.13 -18.33 -1.80
N THR A 91 -2.31 -19.05 -1.03
CA THR A 91 -2.69 -19.62 0.27
C THR A 91 -1.52 -19.52 1.25
N VAL A 92 -1.82 -19.58 2.55
CA VAL A 92 -0.81 -19.74 3.59
C VAL A 92 -0.49 -21.23 3.75
N LYS A 93 0.80 -21.56 3.90
CA LYS A 93 1.25 -22.94 4.05
C LYS A 93 0.60 -23.59 5.27
N GLY A 94 -0.08 -24.71 5.03
CA GLY A 94 -0.81 -25.45 6.07
C GLY A 94 -2.29 -25.07 6.17
N GLU A 95 -2.72 -23.99 5.51
CA GLU A 95 -4.14 -23.65 5.36
C GLU A 95 -4.74 -24.33 4.13
N LYS A 96 -6.06 -24.51 4.13
CA LYS A 96 -6.82 -25.07 3.00
C LYS A 96 -7.56 -24.00 2.21
N GLU A 97 -7.56 -22.76 2.68
CA GLU A 97 -8.29 -21.67 2.06
C GLU A 97 -7.48 -21.09 0.89
N LEU A 98 -8.12 -20.99 -0.28
CA LEU A 98 -7.57 -20.28 -1.42
C LEU A 98 -8.02 -18.81 -1.36
N HIS A 99 -7.08 -17.89 -1.20
CA HIS A 99 -7.36 -16.47 -1.25
C HIS A 99 -7.21 -15.93 -2.67
N THR A 100 -8.08 -14.98 -3.03
CA THR A 100 -7.94 -14.18 -4.25
C THR A 100 -7.77 -12.73 -3.83
N SER A 101 -6.68 -12.10 -4.29
CA SER A 101 -6.34 -10.71 -3.96
C SER A 101 -6.09 -9.91 -5.23
N TYR A 102 -6.49 -8.64 -5.20
CA TYR A 102 -6.40 -7.73 -6.33
C TYR A 102 -5.39 -6.64 -6.02
N PHE A 103 -4.43 -6.46 -6.92
CA PHE A 103 -3.38 -5.48 -6.80
C PHE A 103 -3.35 -4.56 -8.01
N ARG A 104 -2.88 -3.34 -7.81
CA ARG A 104 -2.44 -2.46 -8.89
C ARG A 104 -0.93 -2.34 -8.75
N ALA A 105 -0.20 -2.63 -9.81
CA ALA A 105 1.25 -2.55 -9.81
C ALA A 105 1.79 -2.26 -11.22
N SER A 106 3.00 -1.71 -11.29
CA SER A 106 3.69 -1.45 -12.57
C SER A 106 4.08 -2.74 -13.29
N ASN A 107 4.36 -3.81 -12.54
CA ASN A 107 4.75 -5.11 -13.07
C ASN A 107 4.45 -6.25 -12.06
N VAL A 108 4.66 -7.49 -12.49
CA VAL A 108 4.38 -8.69 -11.69
C VAL A 108 5.21 -8.78 -10.40
N TYR A 109 6.48 -8.33 -10.42
CA TYR A 109 7.34 -8.35 -9.24
C TYR A 109 6.79 -7.42 -8.17
N GLU A 110 6.40 -6.19 -8.54
CA GLU A 110 5.80 -5.25 -7.60
C GLU A 110 4.46 -5.77 -7.05
N ALA A 111 3.65 -6.46 -7.87
CA ALA A 111 2.41 -7.08 -7.38
C ALA A 111 2.69 -8.17 -6.32
N LEU A 112 3.75 -8.94 -6.50
CA LEU A 112 4.21 -9.95 -5.54
C LEU A 112 4.83 -9.30 -4.29
N ASP A 113 5.63 -8.25 -4.42
CA ASP A 113 6.17 -7.51 -3.28
C ASP A 113 5.04 -6.97 -2.39
N LYS A 114 3.95 -6.49 -3.00
CA LYS A 114 2.76 -6.06 -2.26
C LYS A 114 2.07 -7.19 -1.51
N LEU A 115 2.02 -8.39 -2.10
CA LEU A 115 1.49 -9.59 -1.48
C LEU A 115 2.35 -10.05 -0.29
N TYR A 116 3.67 -10.06 -0.45
CA TYR A 116 4.60 -10.57 0.58
C TYR A 116 4.91 -9.57 1.69
N TYR A 117 4.46 -8.32 1.57
CA TYR A 117 4.76 -7.28 2.55
C TYR A 117 4.40 -7.70 3.98
N GLY A 118 5.40 -7.65 4.87
CA GLY A 118 5.25 -8.02 6.29
C GLY A 118 5.05 -9.52 6.54
N ARG A 119 5.28 -10.37 5.55
CA ARG A 119 5.12 -11.83 5.63
C ARG A 119 6.41 -12.55 5.23
N ASP A 120 6.58 -13.77 5.75
CA ASP A 120 7.63 -14.67 5.27
C ASP A 120 7.18 -15.30 3.93
N MET A 121 7.98 -15.10 2.89
CA MET A 121 7.73 -15.66 1.55
C MET A 121 7.59 -17.19 1.58
N ASN A 122 8.28 -17.88 2.48
CA ASN A 122 8.25 -19.33 2.61
C ASN A 122 6.90 -19.86 3.14
N ASN A 123 6.09 -18.97 3.71
CA ASN A 123 4.77 -19.30 4.27
C ASN A 123 3.63 -19.03 3.29
N ILE A 124 3.88 -18.47 2.11
CA ILE A 124 2.86 -18.22 1.09
C ILE A 124 3.14 -19.08 -0.15
N THR A 125 2.11 -19.76 -0.62
CA THR A 125 2.12 -20.44 -1.94
C THR A 125 1.26 -19.64 -2.91
N VAL A 126 1.85 -19.18 -4.01
CA VAL A 126 1.14 -18.49 -5.10
C VAL A 126 0.81 -19.51 -6.19
N PHE A 127 -0.47 -19.61 -6.55
CA PHE A 127 -0.95 -20.53 -7.58
C PHE A 127 -1.02 -19.86 -8.95
N SER A 128 -1.45 -18.59 -9.00
CA SER A 128 -1.60 -17.87 -10.26
C SER A 128 -1.41 -16.38 -10.05
N VAL A 129 -0.84 -15.73 -11.07
CA VAL A 129 -0.78 -14.28 -11.19
C VAL A 129 -1.28 -13.92 -12.58
N VAL A 130 -2.38 -13.18 -12.63
CA VAL A 130 -3.06 -12.80 -13.88
C VAL A 130 -3.01 -11.29 -14.03
N LEU A 131 -2.44 -10.81 -15.12
CA LEU A 131 -2.58 -9.42 -15.57
C LEU A 131 -3.96 -9.25 -16.18
N ASN A 132 -4.81 -8.43 -15.56
CA ASN A 132 -6.17 -8.21 -16.04
C ASN A 132 -6.15 -7.22 -17.22
N PRO A 133 -6.88 -7.49 -18.32
CA PRO A 133 -6.96 -6.55 -19.44
C PRO A 133 -7.58 -5.22 -19.00
N MET A 134 -7.01 -4.12 -19.46
CA MET A 134 -7.60 -2.79 -19.30
C MET A 134 -8.49 -2.50 -20.52
N THR A 135 -9.78 -2.33 -20.29
CA THR A 135 -10.75 -1.81 -21.27
C THR A 135 -10.84 -0.29 -21.20
#